data_AF-A0A3M0G6B8-F1
#
_entry.id   AF-A0A3M0G6B8-F1
#
_cell.length_a   1.000
_cell.length_b   1.000
_cell.length_c   1.000
_cell.angle_alpha   90.00
_cell.angle_beta   90.00
_cell.angle_gamma   90.00
#
_symmetry.space_group_name_H-M   'P 1'
#
loop_
_entity.id
_entity.type
_entity.pdbx_description
1 polymer ?
#
loop_
_entity_poly.entity_id
_entity_poly.type
_entity_poly.pdbx_seq_one_letter_code
_entity_poly.pdbx_strand_id
1 'polypeptide(L)'
;MAVQHKLGIAELVVEADATWPAWSAPEPAVARFGSVGEVEWWRHTATHDEIEEFFRALGRLTCTEASHRAAAVMVQLLVPGVKALTSRRCTGEVPRADVESVVAGYVWTVILGYPWDAPTDAWIPAAILRTVGRAVDREFGWGDRGEGAWRSRTYLGSDTLDRMVTDSRSDQPLQASGVYWWAVSTGLVSAADLDLLLQLAVIATDEGAPSRSSAGITSRSACAQVAAGRGLTVDQVQHRARQALGSLRATTGTNIAR
;
A
#
# COMPACT_ATOMS: atom_id res chain seq x y z
N MET A 1 -5.30 24.59 7.64
CA MET A 1 -3.82 24.48 7.58
C MET A 1 -3.47 23.47 6.51
N ALA A 2 -2.31 23.54 5.88
CA ALA A 2 -1.93 22.60 4.82
C ALA A 2 -1.04 21.48 5.37
N VAL A 3 -1.16 20.26 4.83
CA VAL A 3 -0.34 19.09 5.20
C VAL A 3 1.17 19.37 5.27
N GLN A 4 1.68 20.30 4.44
CA GLN A 4 3.08 20.74 4.48
C GLN A 4 3.51 21.31 5.84
N HIS A 5 2.64 22.09 6.49
CA HIS A 5 2.91 22.65 7.81
C HIS A 5 2.91 21.57 8.89
N LYS A 6 2.09 20.52 8.72
CA LYS A 6 2.03 19.38 9.64
C LYS A 6 3.22 18.43 9.50
N LEU A 7 3.86 18.40 8.32
CA LEU A 7 5.07 17.62 8.10
C LEU A 7 6.30 18.17 8.84
N GLY A 8 6.29 19.46 9.23
CA GLY A 8 7.38 20.06 10.01
C GLY A 8 8.72 20.13 9.28
N ILE A 9 8.72 20.02 7.95
CA ILE A 9 9.95 19.88 7.15
C ILE A 9 10.63 21.20 6.75
N ALA A 10 9.99 22.35 6.98
CA ALA A 10 10.45 23.62 6.42
C ALA A 10 11.87 23.99 6.87
N GLU A 11 12.14 23.93 8.17
CA GLU A 11 13.47 24.23 8.73
C GLU A 11 14.51 23.19 8.31
N LEU A 12 14.12 21.91 8.27
CA LEU A 12 15.01 20.82 7.85
C LEU A 12 15.39 20.89 6.37
N VAL A 13 14.48 21.35 5.50
CA VAL A 13 14.76 21.56 4.08
C VAL A 13 15.71 22.74 3.90
N VAL A 14 15.49 23.85 4.63
CA VAL A 14 16.40 25.00 4.62
C VAL A 14 17.79 24.60 5.09
N GLU A 15 17.89 23.80 6.16
CA GLU A 15 19.15 23.27 6.66
C GLU A 15 19.81 22.30 5.64
N ALA A 16 19.02 21.44 5.00
CA ALA A 16 19.48 20.52 3.98
C ALA A 16 20.06 21.26 2.77
N ASP A 17 19.41 22.33 2.30
CA ASP A 17 19.92 23.17 1.23
C ASP A 17 21.20 23.91 1.65
N ALA A 18 21.23 24.49 2.85
CA ALA A 18 22.38 25.22 3.36
C ALA A 18 23.64 24.35 3.51
N THR A 19 23.46 23.06 3.77
CA THR A 19 24.56 22.11 3.98
C THR A 19 24.65 21.05 2.89
N TRP A 20 24.00 21.27 1.73
CA TRP A 20 23.84 20.27 0.66
C TRP A 20 25.15 19.57 0.28
N PRO A 21 26.25 20.29 -0.02
CA PRO A 21 27.48 19.63 -0.46
C PRO A 21 28.11 18.73 0.61
N ALA A 22 27.88 19.04 1.89
CA ALA A 22 28.50 18.30 2.99
C ALA A 22 27.80 16.96 3.23
N TRP A 23 26.47 16.94 3.29
CA TRP A 23 25.73 15.72 3.62
C TRP A 23 25.44 14.83 2.41
N SER A 24 25.38 15.40 1.20
CA SER A 24 25.14 14.63 -0.02
C SER A 24 26.41 13.99 -0.60
N ALA A 25 27.61 14.44 -0.20
CA ALA A 25 28.90 13.97 -0.70
C ALA A 25 29.07 12.44 -0.79
N PRO A 26 28.57 11.62 0.15
CA PRO A 26 28.69 10.16 0.06
C PRO A 26 27.94 9.53 -1.13
N GLU A 27 26.95 10.22 -1.70
CA GLU A 27 26.10 9.70 -2.78
C GLU A 27 26.17 10.59 -4.02
N PRO A 28 26.95 10.19 -5.06
CA PRO A 28 27.12 10.98 -6.28
C PRO A 28 25.81 11.33 -6.99
N ALA A 29 24.81 10.44 -6.91
CA ALA A 29 23.49 10.66 -7.51
C ALA A 29 22.73 11.84 -6.87
N VAL A 30 23.04 12.18 -5.61
CA VAL A 30 22.47 13.31 -4.86
C VAL A 30 23.42 14.51 -4.91
N ALA A 31 24.73 14.28 -4.78
CA ALA A 31 25.77 15.32 -4.75
C ALA A 31 25.88 16.14 -6.04
N ARG A 32 25.36 15.64 -7.16
CA ARG A 32 25.33 16.37 -8.44
C ARG A 32 24.43 17.61 -8.43
N PHE A 33 23.53 17.73 -7.45
CA PHE A 33 22.64 18.88 -7.28
C PHE A 33 23.18 19.81 -6.18
N GLY A 34 22.70 21.04 -6.15
CA GLY A 34 23.02 22.03 -5.10
C GLY A 34 21.84 22.40 -4.20
N SER A 35 20.62 21.96 -4.51
CA SER A 35 19.43 22.26 -3.69
C SER A 35 18.24 21.35 -4.02
N VAL A 36 17.23 21.33 -3.13
CA VAL A 36 15.94 20.68 -3.38
C VAL A 36 15.24 21.28 -4.60
N GLY A 37 15.29 22.60 -4.77
CA GLY A 37 14.64 23.28 -5.90
C GLY A 37 15.19 22.83 -7.25
N GLU A 38 16.50 22.59 -7.33
CA GLU A 38 17.14 22.05 -8.54
C GLU A 38 16.68 20.62 -8.83
N VAL A 39 16.55 19.78 -7.79
CA VAL A 39 16.00 18.42 -7.91
C VAL A 39 14.54 18.45 -8.38
N GLU A 40 13.71 19.32 -7.79
CA GLU A 40 12.30 19.48 -8.20
C GLU A 40 12.20 19.86 -9.68
N TRP A 41 13.05 20.79 -10.16
CA TRP A 41 13.09 21.16 -11.57
C TRP A 41 13.55 20.01 -12.47
N TRP A 42 14.65 19.35 -12.11
CA TRP A 42 15.21 18.21 -12.85
C TRP A 42 14.21 17.06 -13.01
N ARG A 43 13.39 16.78 -11.99
CA ARG A 43 12.37 15.71 -12.04
C ARG A 43 11.33 15.87 -13.16
N HIS A 44 11.16 17.07 -13.71
CA HIS A 44 10.26 17.28 -14.84
C HIS A 44 10.78 16.71 -16.16
N THR A 45 12.10 16.56 -16.30
CA THR A 45 12.75 16.05 -17.51
C THR A 45 13.45 14.71 -17.30
N ALA A 46 13.59 14.28 -16.04
CA ALA A 46 14.16 13.00 -15.66
C ALA A 46 13.31 11.80 -16.06
N THR A 47 13.98 10.68 -16.32
CA THR A 47 13.36 9.37 -16.54
C THR A 47 12.95 8.72 -15.21
N HIS A 48 12.11 7.67 -15.28
CA HIS A 48 11.68 6.93 -14.09
C HIS A 48 12.86 6.29 -13.36
N ASP A 49 13.82 5.72 -14.11
CA ASP A 49 14.98 5.03 -13.56
C ASP A 49 15.92 6.00 -12.85
N GLU A 50 16.15 7.19 -13.41
CA GLU A 50 16.99 8.19 -12.73
C GLU A 50 16.33 8.71 -11.45
N ILE A 51 15.01 8.91 -11.45
CA ILE A 51 14.27 9.30 -10.25
C ILE A 51 14.37 8.18 -9.22
N GLU A 52 14.22 6.93 -9.62
CA GLU A 52 14.31 5.81 -8.71
C GLU A 52 15.71 5.67 -8.09
N GLU A 53 16.77 5.80 -8.90
CA GLU A 53 18.15 5.80 -8.39
C GLU A 53 18.38 6.96 -7.41
N PHE A 54 17.86 8.15 -7.71
CA PHE A 54 17.94 9.28 -6.79
C PHE A 54 17.24 9.00 -5.45
N PHE A 55 16.05 8.37 -5.46
CA PHE A 55 15.36 7.97 -4.24
C PHE A 55 16.11 6.87 -3.48
N ARG A 56 16.73 5.91 -4.16
CA ARG A 56 17.59 4.88 -3.52
C ARG A 56 18.80 5.52 -2.86
N ALA A 57 19.46 6.46 -3.54
CA ALA A 57 20.60 7.19 -2.99
C ALA A 57 20.21 8.02 -1.76
N LEU A 58 19.10 8.75 -1.80
CA LEU A 58 18.56 9.41 -0.60
C LEU A 58 18.26 8.41 0.51
N GLY A 59 17.72 7.25 0.18
CA GLY A 59 17.49 6.14 1.11
C GLY A 59 18.75 5.70 1.83
N ARG A 60 19.85 5.48 1.11
CA ARG A 60 21.15 5.15 1.70
C ARG A 60 21.64 6.25 2.65
N LEU A 61 21.44 7.52 2.30
CA LEU A 61 21.76 8.65 3.20
C LEU A 61 20.87 8.67 4.46
N THR A 62 19.64 8.13 4.41
CA THR A 62 18.80 8.01 5.62
C THR A 62 19.38 7.07 6.67
N CYS A 63 20.30 6.17 6.30
CA CYS A 63 21.01 5.27 7.21
C CYS A 63 22.28 5.88 7.83
N THR A 64 22.61 7.13 7.51
CA THR A 64 23.83 7.83 7.98
C THR A 64 23.50 8.89 9.05
N GLU A 65 24.53 9.57 9.58
CA GLU A 65 24.33 10.71 10.49
C GLU A 65 23.50 11.86 9.86
N ALA A 66 23.46 11.93 8.52
CA ALA A 66 22.65 12.90 7.76
C ALA A 66 21.16 12.50 7.63
N SER A 67 20.70 11.50 8.39
CA SER A 67 19.39 10.85 8.23
C SER A 67 18.22 11.84 8.12
N HIS A 68 18.18 12.84 9.01
CA HIS A 68 17.08 13.80 9.06
C HIS A 68 17.01 14.71 7.82
N ARG A 69 18.14 15.08 7.21
CA ARG A 69 18.18 15.94 6.01
C ARG A 69 17.72 15.17 4.78
N ALA A 70 18.29 13.98 4.58
CA ALA A 70 17.91 13.10 3.47
C ALA A 70 16.41 12.74 3.53
N ALA A 71 15.91 12.42 4.73
CA ALA A 71 14.50 12.16 4.94
C ALA A 71 13.64 13.41 4.68
N ALA A 72 14.04 14.60 5.15
CA ALA A 72 13.30 15.84 4.90
C ALA A 72 13.20 16.18 3.40
N VAL A 73 14.29 16.03 2.65
CA VAL A 73 14.31 16.18 1.19
C VAL A 73 13.35 15.19 0.54
N MET A 74 13.38 13.92 0.97
CA MET A 74 12.47 12.90 0.46
C MET A 74 11.00 13.22 0.73
N VAL A 75 10.68 13.66 1.95
CA VAL A 75 9.32 14.10 2.32
C VAL A 75 8.89 15.26 1.42
N GLN A 76 9.75 16.27 1.23
CA GLN A 76 9.49 17.42 0.37
C GLN A 76 9.16 17.00 -1.07
N LEU A 77 9.93 16.08 -1.64
CA LEU A 77 9.69 15.55 -2.99
C LEU A 77 8.40 14.73 -3.12
N LEU A 78 7.90 14.17 -2.02
CA LEU A 78 6.63 13.44 -1.97
C LEU A 78 5.41 14.33 -1.68
N VAL A 79 5.61 15.60 -1.29
CA VAL A 79 4.52 16.53 -0.94
C VAL A 79 3.38 16.56 -1.97
N PRO A 80 3.61 16.60 -3.29
CA PRO A 80 2.52 16.59 -4.26
C PRO A 80 1.65 15.32 -4.16
N GLY A 81 2.29 14.16 -3.99
CA GLY A 81 1.63 12.88 -3.78
C GLY A 81 0.88 12.81 -2.45
N VAL A 82 1.48 13.35 -1.38
CA VAL A 82 0.87 13.46 -0.05
C VAL A 82 -0.37 14.37 -0.06
N LYS A 83 -0.30 15.51 -0.75
CA LYS A 83 -1.46 16.41 -0.96
C LYS A 83 -2.60 15.72 -1.71
N ALA A 84 -2.28 14.97 -2.76
CA ALA A 84 -3.27 14.20 -3.51
C ALA A 84 -3.89 13.09 -2.65
N LEU A 85 -3.07 12.36 -1.88
CA LEU A 85 -3.50 11.31 -0.95
C LEU A 85 -4.48 11.84 0.10
N THR A 86 -4.13 12.97 0.72
CA THR A 86 -4.95 13.64 1.73
C THR A 86 -6.26 14.14 1.12
N SER A 87 -6.20 14.81 -0.04
CA SER A 87 -7.38 15.40 -0.67
C SER A 87 -8.43 14.35 -1.06
N ARG A 88 -7.99 13.17 -1.51
CA ARG A 88 -8.88 12.03 -1.82
C ARG A 88 -9.61 11.46 -0.59
N ARG A 89 -9.09 11.70 0.62
CA ARG A 89 -9.62 11.17 1.89
C ARG A 89 -10.40 12.20 2.70
N CYS A 90 -10.36 13.46 2.30
CA CYS A 90 -11.11 14.55 2.93
C CYS A 90 -12.55 14.70 2.41
N THR A 91 -13.10 13.67 1.74
CA THR A 91 -14.46 13.72 1.16
C THR A 91 -15.54 13.22 2.12
N GLY A 92 -15.17 12.84 3.35
CA GLY A 92 -16.07 12.27 4.35
C GLY A 92 -16.26 13.16 5.59
N GLU A 93 -16.73 12.53 6.67
CA GLU A 93 -17.06 13.20 7.94
C GLU A 93 -15.83 13.57 8.79
N VAL A 94 -14.66 13.01 8.48
CA VAL A 94 -13.43 13.27 9.26
C VAL A 94 -12.87 14.66 8.92
N PRO A 95 -12.57 15.49 9.93
CA PRO A 95 -11.94 16.78 9.72
C PRO A 95 -10.61 16.64 8.97
N ARG A 96 -10.42 17.46 7.93
CA ARG A 96 -9.19 17.50 7.13
C ARG A 96 -7.92 17.63 7.98
N ALA A 97 -7.97 18.40 9.07
CA ALA A 97 -6.83 18.62 9.95
C ALA A 97 -6.34 17.33 10.65
N ASP A 98 -7.25 16.41 10.95
CA ASP A 98 -6.94 15.14 11.59
C ASP A 98 -6.28 14.21 10.57
N VAL A 99 -6.85 14.14 9.35
CA VAL A 99 -6.26 13.40 8.23
C VAL A 99 -4.85 13.89 7.93
N GLU A 100 -4.65 15.20 7.83
CA GLU A 100 -3.34 15.80 7.56
C GLU A 100 -2.31 15.49 8.66
N SER A 101 -2.74 15.45 9.93
CA SER A 101 -1.87 15.14 11.06
C SER A 101 -1.45 13.66 11.05
N VAL A 102 -2.39 12.75 10.80
CA VAL A 102 -2.13 11.31 10.69
C VAL A 102 -1.24 10.99 9.47
N VAL A 103 -1.55 11.58 8.32
CA VAL A 103 -0.74 11.43 7.11
C VAL A 103 0.70 11.90 7.36
N ALA A 104 0.88 13.05 8.02
CA ALA A 104 2.21 13.55 8.33
C ALA A 104 3.02 12.59 9.21
N GLY A 105 2.41 11.99 10.25
CA GLY A 105 3.06 11.01 11.11
C GLY A 105 3.46 9.72 10.36
N TYR A 106 2.58 9.20 9.50
CA TYR A 106 2.88 7.99 8.74
C TYR A 106 3.93 8.20 7.65
N VAL A 107 3.99 9.37 7.01
CA VAL A 107 5.01 9.65 5.97
C VAL A 107 6.43 9.50 6.54
N TRP A 108 6.72 10.10 7.69
CA TRP A 108 8.00 9.97 8.36
C TRP A 108 8.33 8.53 8.75
N THR A 109 7.36 7.85 9.38
CA THR A 109 7.51 6.47 9.83
C THR A 109 7.80 5.53 8.66
N VAL A 110 7.11 5.70 7.54
CA VAL A 110 7.29 4.86 6.35
C VAL A 110 8.63 5.12 5.69
N ILE A 111 9.11 6.37 5.59
CA ILE A 111 10.42 6.68 4.99
C ILE A 111 11.55 6.08 5.82
N LEU A 112 11.52 6.28 7.14
CA LEU A 112 12.57 5.80 8.05
C LEU A 112 12.57 4.27 8.18
N GLY A 113 11.41 3.64 8.01
CA GLY A 113 11.27 2.18 8.04
C GLY A 113 11.30 1.50 6.65
N TYR A 114 11.58 2.23 5.58
CA TYR A 114 11.57 1.66 4.24
C TYR A 114 12.80 0.76 4.02
N PRO A 115 12.65 -0.44 3.43
CA PRO A 115 13.77 -1.36 3.22
C PRO A 115 14.63 -0.91 2.03
N TRP A 116 15.50 0.08 2.24
CA TRP A 116 16.35 0.69 1.20
C TRP A 116 17.35 -0.29 0.57
N ASP A 117 17.76 -1.32 1.30
CA ASP A 117 18.69 -2.36 0.82
C ASP A 117 18.01 -3.40 -0.08
N ALA A 118 16.68 -3.51 0.02
CA ALA A 118 15.86 -4.43 -0.75
C ALA A 118 14.52 -3.76 -1.10
N PRO A 119 14.54 -2.71 -1.93
CA PRO A 119 13.32 -2.02 -2.33
C PRO A 119 12.41 -3.01 -3.06
N THR A 120 11.13 -3.02 -2.72
CA THR A 120 10.11 -3.78 -3.45
C THR A 120 10.17 -3.49 -4.95
N ASP A 121 9.80 -4.45 -5.81
CA ASP A 121 9.71 -4.33 -7.29
C ASP A 121 8.74 -3.22 -7.80
N ALA A 122 8.25 -2.37 -6.92
CA ALA A 122 7.41 -1.22 -7.24
C ALA A 122 8.22 0.08 -7.15
N TRP A 123 7.97 0.97 -8.11
CA TRP A 123 8.49 2.34 -8.13
C TRP A 123 8.39 3.02 -6.75
N ILE A 124 9.55 3.36 -6.18
CA ILE A 124 9.75 3.71 -4.75
C ILE A 124 8.79 4.81 -4.26
N PRO A 125 8.65 5.98 -4.94
CA PRO A 125 7.75 7.03 -4.48
C PRO A 125 6.30 6.56 -4.36
N ALA A 126 5.84 5.73 -5.30
CA ALA A 126 4.50 5.17 -5.26
C ALA A 126 4.37 4.09 -4.18
N ALA A 127 5.41 3.29 -3.92
CA ALA A 127 5.42 2.31 -2.84
C ALA A 127 5.27 2.97 -1.46
N ILE A 128 6.00 4.06 -1.21
CA ILE A 128 5.90 4.86 0.02
C ILE A 128 4.49 5.43 0.16
N LEU A 129 3.97 6.14 -0.85
CA LEU A 129 2.64 6.75 -0.79
C LEU A 129 1.52 5.72 -0.63
N ARG A 130 1.67 4.53 -1.23
CA ARG A 130 0.72 3.42 -1.06
C ARG A 130 0.72 2.89 0.37
N THR A 131 1.90 2.75 0.97
CA THR A 131 2.06 2.27 2.35
C THR A 131 1.48 3.28 3.34
N VAL A 132 1.79 4.56 3.16
CA VAL A 132 1.16 5.67 3.92
C VAL A 132 -0.36 5.64 3.75
N GLY A 133 -0.85 5.50 2.52
CA GLY A 133 -2.28 5.45 2.23
C GLY A 133 -2.99 4.32 2.98
N ARG A 134 -2.42 3.11 2.96
CA ARG A 134 -2.97 1.94 3.69
C ARG A 134 -2.93 2.14 5.21
N ALA A 135 -1.89 2.76 5.74
CA ALA A 135 -1.78 3.02 7.17
C ALA A 135 -2.83 4.03 7.64
N VAL A 136 -3.01 5.11 6.87
CA VAL A 136 -4.06 6.12 7.09
C VAL A 136 -5.45 5.50 6.96
N ASP A 137 -5.66 4.67 5.94
CA ASP A 137 -6.92 3.96 5.73
C ASP A 137 -7.25 3.04 6.93
N ARG A 138 -6.25 2.38 7.51
CA ARG A 138 -6.42 1.58 8.72
C ARG A 138 -6.74 2.44 9.94
N GLU A 139 -6.05 3.57 10.13
CA GLU A 139 -6.27 4.50 11.25
C GLU A 139 -7.72 5.00 11.31
N PHE A 140 -8.29 5.34 10.15
CA PHE A 140 -9.66 5.86 10.04
C PHE A 140 -10.71 4.78 9.71
N GLY A 141 -10.32 3.51 9.60
CA GLY A 141 -11.21 2.41 9.22
C GLY A 141 -11.73 2.48 7.77
N TRP A 142 -11.11 3.28 6.90
CA TRP A 142 -11.44 3.44 5.49
C TRP A 142 -10.92 2.27 4.65
N GLY A 143 -11.55 1.12 4.81
CA GLY A 143 -11.11 -0.14 4.22
C GLY A 143 -11.56 -1.35 5.02
N ASP A 144 -12.14 -1.10 6.19
CA ASP A 144 -12.47 -2.10 7.19
C ASP A 144 -13.85 -2.75 6.95
N ARG A 145 -13.97 -3.48 5.84
CA ARG A 145 -14.97 -4.57 5.73
C ARG A 145 -14.32 -5.95 5.96
N GLY A 146 -13.16 -6.00 6.64
CA GLY A 146 -12.41 -7.25 6.80
C GLY A 146 -11.36 -7.30 7.92
N GLU A 147 -11.07 -6.24 8.67
CA GLU A 147 -10.05 -6.24 9.74
C GLU A 147 -10.67 -6.07 11.14
N GLY A 148 -11.68 -6.89 11.45
CA GLY A 148 -12.22 -7.05 12.81
C GLY A 148 -11.21 -7.63 13.83
N ALA A 149 -10.05 -8.11 13.39
CA ALA A 149 -9.05 -8.76 14.24
C ALA A 149 -8.14 -7.80 15.01
N TRP A 150 -7.95 -6.55 14.57
CA TRP A 150 -7.03 -5.60 15.22
C TRP A 150 -7.71 -4.66 16.23
N ARG A 151 -9.05 -4.61 16.25
CA ARG A 151 -9.82 -3.89 17.28
C ARG A 151 -9.79 -4.54 18.67
N SER A 152 -9.10 -5.67 18.85
CA SER A 152 -8.93 -6.33 20.15
C SER A 152 -7.72 -5.85 20.97
N ARG A 153 -6.95 -4.87 20.51
CA ARG A 153 -5.94 -4.20 21.37
C ARG A 153 -6.55 -3.02 22.13
N THR A 154 -7.44 -3.36 23.06
CA THR A 154 -7.77 -2.48 24.19
C THR A 154 -6.55 -2.46 25.13
N TYR A 155 -6.17 -1.28 25.63
CA TYR A 155 -5.15 -1.14 26.67
C TYR A 155 -5.47 -2.07 27.86
N LEU A 156 -4.66 -3.11 28.04
CA LEU A 156 -4.75 -4.01 29.19
C LEU A 156 -3.87 -3.47 30.32
N GLY A 157 -4.51 -3.05 31.41
CA GLY A 157 -3.82 -2.66 32.64
C GLY A 157 -3.04 -3.84 33.24
N SER A 158 -1.93 -3.50 33.91
CA SER A 158 -0.92 -4.40 34.49
C SER A 158 -1.47 -5.62 35.23
N ASP A 159 -2.66 -5.52 35.83
CA ASP A 159 -3.25 -6.57 36.67
C ASP A 159 -3.81 -7.77 35.88
N THR A 160 -3.93 -7.65 34.55
CA THR A 160 -4.49 -8.71 33.69
C THR A 160 -3.42 -9.68 33.18
N LEU A 161 -2.14 -9.28 33.22
CA LEU A 161 -1.02 -10.05 32.67
C LEU A 161 -0.70 -11.31 33.51
N ASP A 162 -0.92 -11.26 34.82
CA ASP A 162 -0.62 -12.36 35.74
C ASP A 162 -1.57 -13.57 35.62
N ARG A 163 -2.71 -13.41 34.93
CA ARG A 163 -3.70 -14.49 34.80
C ARG A 163 -3.68 -15.23 33.45
N MET A 164 -2.87 -14.80 32.48
CA MET A 164 -2.88 -15.36 31.11
C MET A 164 -1.69 -16.28 30.78
N VAL A 165 -0.97 -16.81 31.77
CA VAL A 165 0.13 -17.77 31.52
C VAL A 165 -0.35 -19.22 31.31
N THR A 166 -1.65 -19.50 31.40
CA THR A 166 -2.17 -20.86 31.18
C THR A 166 -3.46 -20.87 30.38
N ASP A 167 -3.36 -20.68 29.06
CA ASP A 167 -4.09 -21.54 28.12
C ASP A 167 -3.50 -21.40 26.70
N SER A 168 -2.77 -22.41 26.27
CA SER A 168 -2.31 -22.53 24.88
C SER A 168 -3.40 -23.19 24.06
N ARG A 169 -4.02 -22.45 23.12
CA ARG A 169 -4.84 -23.04 22.05
C ARG A 169 -4.64 -22.36 20.70
N SER A 170 -3.73 -22.98 19.93
CA SER A 170 -3.60 -23.04 18.47
C SER A 170 -3.68 -21.75 17.64
N ASP A 171 -2.51 -21.21 17.32
CA ASP A 171 -2.23 -20.48 16.09
C ASP A 171 -2.17 -21.48 14.91
N GLN A 172 -3.14 -21.44 13.99
CA GLN A 172 -2.93 -21.86 12.61
C GLN A 172 -3.61 -20.90 11.63
N PRO A 173 -2.90 -20.40 10.61
CA PRO A 173 -3.51 -19.62 9.53
C PRO A 173 -4.45 -20.52 8.71
N LEU A 174 -5.71 -20.11 8.56
CA LEU A 174 -6.65 -20.76 7.65
C LEU A 174 -6.07 -20.74 6.22
N GLN A 175 -5.64 -21.90 5.73
CA GLN A 175 -5.15 -22.04 4.37
C GLN A 175 -6.31 -21.80 3.38
N ALA A 176 -6.09 -20.92 2.39
CA ALA A 176 -7.08 -20.58 1.36
C ALA A 176 -7.66 -21.82 0.63
N SER A 177 -6.88 -22.90 0.54
CA SER A 177 -7.29 -24.21 0.01
C SER A 177 -8.50 -24.81 0.73
N GLY A 178 -8.60 -24.63 2.05
CA GLY A 178 -9.72 -25.14 2.86
C GLY A 178 -11.04 -24.42 2.57
N VAL A 179 -10.99 -23.12 2.28
CA VAL A 179 -12.17 -22.31 1.95
C VAL A 179 -12.73 -22.70 0.58
N TYR A 180 -11.86 -22.98 -0.40
CA TYR A 180 -12.28 -23.41 -1.74
C TYR A 180 -12.87 -24.81 -1.74
N TRP A 181 -12.24 -25.75 -1.01
CA TRP A 181 -12.76 -27.12 -0.91
C TRP A 181 -14.13 -27.16 -0.22
N TRP A 182 -14.31 -26.37 0.84
CA TRP A 182 -15.59 -26.23 1.53
C TRP A 182 -16.69 -25.66 0.61
N ALA A 183 -16.41 -24.60 -0.16
CA ALA A 183 -17.38 -23.97 -1.05
C ALA A 183 -17.89 -24.88 -2.17
N VAL A 184 -17.02 -25.78 -2.68
CA VAL A 184 -17.42 -26.78 -3.69
C VAL A 184 -18.20 -27.92 -3.04
N SER A 185 -17.73 -28.44 -1.90
CA SER A 185 -18.39 -29.56 -1.20
C SER A 185 -19.80 -29.22 -0.69
N THR A 186 -20.08 -27.93 -0.45
CA THR A 186 -21.39 -27.41 -0.01
C THR A 186 -22.29 -26.99 -1.17
N GLY A 187 -21.83 -27.10 -2.42
CA GLY A 187 -22.61 -26.70 -3.60
C GLY A 187 -22.80 -25.19 -3.75
N LEU A 188 -22.05 -24.38 -2.99
CA LEU A 188 -22.16 -22.92 -2.98
C LEU A 188 -21.62 -22.30 -4.28
N VAL A 189 -20.58 -22.90 -4.83
CA VAL A 189 -20.00 -22.55 -6.13
C VAL A 189 -19.88 -23.84 -6.94
N SER A 190 -20.32 -23.81 -8.20
CA SER A 190 -20.15 -24.97 -9.06
C SER A 190 -18.67 -25.23 -9.34
N ALA A 191 -18.27 -26.48 -9.54
CA ALA A 191 -16.90 -26.80 -9.93
C ALA A 191 -16.46 -26.05 -11.20
N ALA A 192 -17.40 -25.82 -12.13
CA ALA A 192 -17.17 -25.06 -13.36
C ALA A 192 -16.91 -23.57 -13.11
N ASP A 193 -17.54 -22.96 -12.10
CA ASP A 193 -17.30 -21.57 -11.73
C ASP A 193 -16.01 -21.41 -10.91
N LEU A 194 -15.63 -22.41 -10.11
CA LEU A 194 -14.33 -22.38 -9.42
C LEU A 194 -13.17 -22.53 -10.40
N ASP A 195 -13.27 -23.47 -11.34
CA ASP A 195 -12.30 -23.63 -12.43
C ASP A 195 -12.19 -22.36 -13.28
N LEU A 196 -13.31 -21.67 -13.53
CA LEU A 196 -13.33 -20.37 -14.19
C LEU A 196 -12.54 -19.31 -13.41
N LEU A 197 -12.72 -19.23 -12.08
CA LEU A 197 -11.99 -18.28 -11.23
C LEU A 197 -10.50 -18.58 -11.15
N LEU A 198 -10.11 -19.86 -11.12
CA LEU A 198 -8.72 -20.29 -11.13
C LEU A 198 -8.03 -19.93 -12.46
N GLN A 199 -8.68 -20.19 -13.59
CA GLN A 199 -8.11 -19.82 -14.90
C GLN A 199 -7.97 -18.30 -15.05
N LEU A 200 -8.94 -17.52 -14.58
CA LEU A 200 -8.84 -16.06 -14.55
C LEU A 200 -7.70 -15.57 -13.65
N ALA A 201 -7.46 -16.23 -12.51
CA ALA A 201 -6.37 -15.89 -11.60
C ALA A 201 -4.99 -16.22 -12.19
N VAL A 202 -4.86 -17.37 -12.87
CA VAL A 202 -3.62 -17.75 -13.57
C VAL A 202 -3.33 -16.76 -14.70
N ILE A 203 -4.30 -16.46 -15.56
CA ILE A 203 -4.14 -15.50 -16.66
C ILE A 203 -3.81 -14.10 -16.13
N ALA A 204 -4.47 -13.65 -15.07
CA ALA A 204 -4.16 -12.36 -14.45
C ALA A 204 -2.75 -12.30 -13.85
N THR A 205 -2.17 -13.45 -13.47
CA THR A 205 -0.80 -13.56 -12.93
C THR A 205 0.23 -13.64 -14.06
N ASP A 206 -0.04 -14.43 -15.10
CA ASP A 206 0.85 -14.66 -16.25
C ASP A 206 0.95 -13.42 -17.17
N GLU A 207 -0.12 -12.61 -17.28
CA GLU A 207 -0.08 -11.34 -18.03
C GLU A 207 0.76 -10.25 -17.32
N GLY A 208 1.31 -10.53 -16.13
CA GLY A 208 1.98 -9.50 -15.32
C GLY A 208 1.06 -8.32 -15.06
N ALA A 209 -0.24 -8.57 -14.85
CA ALA A 209 -1.27 -7.55 -14.80
C ALA A 209 -0.88 -6.47 -13.77
N PRO A 210 -0.50 -5.26 -14.21
CA PRO A 210 -0.03 -4.24 -13.29
C PRO A 210 -1.18 -3.86 -12.37
N SER A 211 -0.94 -3.97 -11.07
CA SER A 211 -1.81 -3.56 -9.96
C SER A 211 -2.09 -2.04 -10.00
N ARG A 212 -2.81 -1.56 -11.01
CA ARG A 212 -3.40 -0.21 -11.11
C ARG A 212 -4.84 -0.34 -11.62
N SER A 213 -5.78 -0.29 -10.68
CA SER A 213 -7.17 0.19 -10.80
C SER A 213 -8.10 -0.26 -11.96
N SER A 214 -7.71 -1.16 -12.86
CA SER A 214 -8.61 -1.75 -13.87
C SER A 214 -8.30 -3.22 -14.21
N ALA A 215 -7.32 -3.84 -13.55
CA ALA A 215 -6.82 -5.19 -13.85
C ALA A 215 -7.05 -6.17 -12.68
N GLY A 216 -8.30 -6.30 -12.21
CA GLY A 216 -8.67 -7.37 -11.29
C GLY A 216 -8.78 -8.72 -12.01
N ILE A 217 -9.03 -9.81 -11.29
CA ILE A 217 -9.24 -11.15 -11.88
C ILE A 217 -10.39 -11.15 -12.93
N THR A 218 -11.27 -10.16 -12.87
CA THR A 218 -12.36 -9.94 -13.84
C THR A 218 -12.02 -8.86 -14.88
N SER A 219 -10.74 -8.61 -15.16
CA SER A 219 -10.33 -7.63 -16.16
C SER A 219 -10.89 -8.01 -17.53
N ARG A 220 -11.09 -7.01 -18.39
CA ARG A 220 -11.61 -7.28 -19.74
C ARG A 220 -10.63 -8.12 -20.57
N SER A 221 -9.32 -7.97 -20.36
CA SER A 221 -8.28 -8.76 -21.04
C SER A 221 -8.34 -10.23 -20.60
N ALA A 222 -8.33 -10.50 -19.29
CA ALA A 222 -8.39 -11.86 -18.75
C ALA A 222 -9.71 -12.54 -19.12
N CYS A 223 -10.83 -11.83 -19.02
CA CYS A 223 -12.12 -12.37 -19.44
C CYS A 223 -12.21 -12.60 -20.95
N ALA A 224 -11.54 -11.81 -21.79
CA ALA A 224 -11.51 -12.03 -23.24
C ALA A 224 -10.74 -13.29 -23.63
N GLN A 225 -9.63 -13.60 -22.95
CA GLN A 225 -8.86 -14.81 -23.21
C GLN A 225 -9.62 -16.07 -22.78
N VAL A 226 -10.24 -16.04 -21.60
CA VAL A 226 -11.07 -17.15 -21.14
C VAL A 226 -12.33 -17.32 -22.01
N ALA A 227 -12.94 -16.22 -22.46
CA ALA A 227 -14.07 -16.23 -23.38
C ALA A 227 -13.71 -16.91 -24.71
N ALA A 228 -12.56 -16.57 -25.29
CA ALA A 228 -12.05 -17.16 -26.53
C ALA A 228 -11.81 -18.68 -26.40
N GLY A 229 -11.29 -19.14 -25.26
CA GLY A 229 -11.05 -20.56 -25.00
C GLY A 229 -12.31 -21.40 -24.71
N ARG A 230 -13.43 -20.76 -24.36
CA ARG A 230 -14.68 -21.44 -23.95
C ARG A 230 -15.88 -21.18 -24.84
N GLY A 231 -15.75 -20.40 -25.91
CA GLY A 231 -16.85 -20.03 -26.79
C GLY A 231 -17.93 -19.17 -26.10
N LEU A 232 -17.55 -18.40 -25.07
CA LEU A 232 -18.44 -17.53 -24.31
C LEU A 232 -18.21 -16.07 -24.69
N THR A 233 -19.13 -15.17 -24.33
CA THR A 233 -18.87 -13.73 -24.44
C THR A 233 -18.11 -13.21 -23.21
N VAL A 234 -17.35 -12.14 -23.39
CA VAL A 234 -16.61 -11.47 -22.30
C VAL A 234 -17.55 -11.08 -21.15
N ASP A 235 -18.75 -10.60 -21.48
CA ASP A 235 -19.75 -10.18 -20.50
C ASP A 235 -20.32 -11.37 -19.72
N GLN A 236 -20.51 -12.53 -20.36
CA GLN A 236 -20.92 -13.77 -19.69
C GLN A 236 -19.84 -14.25 -18.69
N VAL A 237 -18.57 -14.18 -19.10
CA VAL A 237 -17.44 -14.55 -18.23
C VAL A 237 -17.34 -13.60 -17.04
N GLN A 238 -17.44 -12.28 -17.26
CA GLN A 238 -17.45 -11.30 -16.19
C GLN A 238 -18.63 -11.45 -15.23
N HIS A 239 -19.82 -11.69 -15.76
CA HIS A 239 -21.03 -11.86 -14.96
C HIS A 239 -20.91 -13.09 -14.05
N ARG A 240 -20.50 -14.24 -14.60
CA ARG A 240 -20.31 -15.48 -13.84
C ARG A 240 -19.22 -15.35 -12.78
N ALA A 241 -18.08 -14.73 -13.12
CA ALA A 241 -17.01 -14.51 -12.17
C ALA A 241 -17.45 -13.60 -11.00
N ARG A 242 -18.20 -12.52 -11.28
CA ARG A 242 -18.75 -11.64 -10.23
C ARG A 242 -19.78 -12.35 -9.36
N GLN A 243 -20.65 -13.18 -9.94
CA GLN A 243 -21.61 -13.97 -9.15
C GLN A 243 -20.91 -14.98 -8.24
N ALA A 244 -19.94 -15.73 -8.74
CA ALA A 244 -19.19 -16.70 -7.96
C ALA A 244 -18.40 -16.04 -6.81
N LEU A 245 -17.71 -14.92 -7.08
CA LEU A 245 -17.05 -14.12 -6.05
C LEU A 245 -18.05 -13.53 -5.04
N GLY A 246 -19.23 -13.11 -5.50
CA GLY A 246 -20.32 -12.64 -4.65
C GLY A 246 -20.81 -13.72 -3.68
N SER A 247 -21.03 -14.94 -4.16
CA SER A 247 -21.45 -16.08 -3.35
C SER A 247 -20.40 -16.46 -2.29
N LEU A 248 -19.12 -16.50 -2.66
CA LEU A 248 -18.00 -16.75 -1.73
C LEU A 248 -17.88 -15.66 -0.66
N ARG A 249 -18.07 -14.40 -1.05
CA ARG A 249 -18.00 -13.25 -0.14
C ARG A 249 -19.18 -13.22 0.83
N ALA A 250 -20.38 -13.57 0.37
CA ALA A 250 -21.57 -13.59 1.22
C ALA A 250 -21.46 -14.65 2.33
N THR A 251 -20.88 -15.81 2.04
CA THR A 251 -20.72 -16.89 3.02
C THR A 251 -19.59 -16.65 4.00
N THR A 252 -18.43 -16.15 3.55
CA THR A 252 -17.35 -15.76 4.47
C THR A 252 -17.76 -14.63 5.42
N GLY A 253 -18.68 -13.74 5.01
CA GLY A 253 -19.28 -12.75 5.90
C GLY A 253 -20.34 -13.30 6.87
N THR A 254 -20.95 -14.45 6.58
CA THR A 254 -22.02 -15.04 7.41
C THR A 254 -21.48 -16.07 8.43
N ASN A 255 -20.37 -16.75 8.10
CA ASN A 255 -19.76 -17.77 8.97
C ASN A 255 -18.87 -17.20 10.10
N ILE A 256 -18.67 -15.88 10.14
CA ILE A 256 -17.96 -15.17 11.22
C ILE A 256 -18.94 -14.67 12.30
N ALA A 257 -20.25 -14.78 12.06
CA ALA A 257 -21.31 -14.28 12.94
C ALA A 257 -22.10 -15.38 13.68
N ARG A 258 -21.61 -16.63 13.70
CA ARG A 258 -22.12 -17.75 14.51
C ARG A 258 -20.99 -18.39 15.28
#